data_AF-A0A2E7CQM4-F1
#
_entry.id   AF-A0A2E7CQM4-F1
#
_cell.length_a   1.000
_cell.length_b   1.000
_cell.length_c   1.000
_cell.angle_alpha   90.00
_cell.angle_beta   90.00
_cell.angle_gamma   90.00
#
_symmetry.space_group_name_H-M   'P 1'
#
loop_
_entity.id
_entity.type
_entity.pdbx_description
1 polymer ?
#
loop_
_entity_poly.entity_id
_entity_poly.type
_entity_poly.pdbx_seq_one_letter_code
_entity_poly.pdbx_strand_id
1 'polypeptide(L)' 'MMEKQPKKQELHVVKKGDSLSGLSLKYKTTIEKIKAENNLESDTIFIDQTLIIP' A
#
# COMPACT_ATOMS: atom_id res chain seq x y z
N MET A 1 9.99 -23.39 -4.69
CA MET A 1 9.62 -23.04 -3.30
C MET A 1 9.74 -21.52 -3.20
N MET A 2 8.63 -20.79 -3.08
CA MET A 2 8.66 -19.33 -2.94
C MET A 2 8.36 -18.99 -1.47
N GLU A 3 9.39 -18.51 -0.79
CA GLU A 3 9.37 -18.10 0.60
C GLU A 3 8.41 -16.91 0.77
N LYS A 4 7.20 -17.17 1.26
CA LYS A 4 6.32 -16.11 1.73
C LYS A 4 6.92 -15.56 3.02
N GLN A 5 7.73 -14.51 2.92
CA GLN A 5 8.20 -13.75 4.07
C GLN A 5 6.99 -13.32 4.92
N PRO A 6 7.09 -13.30 6.25
CA PRO A 6 6.01 -12.86 7.11
C PRO A 6 5.65 -11.44 6.70
N LYS A 7 4.43 -11.25 6.21
CA LYS A 7 3.88 -9.97 5.78
C LYS A 7 3.84 -9.01 6.96
N LYS A 8 4.94 -8.28 7.15
CA LYS A 8 5.06 -7.26 8.17
C LYS A 8 4.32 -6.05 7.62
N GLN A 9 3.18 -5.72 8.21
CA GLN A 9 2.42 -4.53 7.84
C GLN A 9 3.34 -3.31 8.01
N GLU A 10 3.64 -2.63 6.90
CA GLU A 10 4.46 -1.43 6.89
C GLU A 10 3.56 -0.20 6.83
N LEU A 11 3.81 0.78 7.68
CA LEU A 11 3.13 2.07 7.62
C LEU A 11 3.88 2.98 6.66
N HIS A 12 3.27 3.32 5.54
CA HIS A 12 3.82 4.24 4.55
C HIS A 12 3.05 5.57 4.59
N VAL A 13 3.76 6.67 4.80
CA VAL A 13 3.18 8.02 4.70
C VAL A 13 3.29 8.47 3.25
N VAL A 14 2.15 8.72 2.62
CA VAL A 14 2.05 9.14 1.22
C VAL A 14 2.72 10.49 1.04
N LYS A 15 3.65 10.55 0.09
CA LYS A 15 4.36 11.78 -0.28
C LYS A 15 3.90 12.28 -1.64
N LYS A 16 4.18 13.55 -1.92
CA LYS A 16 3.89 14.15 -3.24
C LYS A 16 4.57 13.32 -4.33
N GLY A 17 3.76 12.74 -5.23
CA GLY A 17 4.22 11.88 -6.32
C GLY A 17 4.03 10.39 -6.07
N ASP A 18 3.62 9.98 -4.87
CA ASP A 18 3.21 8.60 -4.61
C ASP A 18 1.84 8.32 -5.24
N SER A 19 1.67 7.09 -5.71
CA SER A 19 0.42 6.56 -6.24
C SER A 19 0.20 5.14 -5.72
N LEU A 20 -1.06 4.70 -5.61
CA LEU A 20 -1.35 3.33 -5.18
C LEU A 20 -0.71 2.27 -6.09
N SER A 21 -0.64 2.53 -7.39
CA SER A 21 0.03 1.64 -8.34
C SER A 21 1.54 1.58 -8.07
N GLY A 22 2.20 2.72 -7.86
CA GLY A 22 3.62 2.79 -7.53
C GLY A 22 3.95 2.08 -6.21
N LEU A 23 3.12 2.31 -5.19
CA LEU A 23 3.26 1.64 -3.89
C LEU A 23 3.03 0.13 -4.01
N SER A 24 2.01 -0.31 -4.76
CA SER A 24 1.75 -1.74 -4.96
C SER A 24 2.93 -2.47 -5.60
N LEU A 25 3.59 -1.85 -6.59
CA LEU A 25 4.78 -2.40 -7.25
C LEU A 25 5.98 -2.41 -6.31
N LYS A 26 6.22 -1.30 -5.60
CA LYS A 26 7.33 -1.16 -4.64
C LYS A 26 7.27 -2.21 -3.54
N TYR A 27 6.07 -2.42 -3.00
CA TYR A 27 5.82 -3.33 -1.89
C TYR A 27 5.42 -4.75 -2.32
N LYS A 28 5.44 -5.05 -3.62
CA LYS A 28 5.04 -6.35 -4.19
C LYS A 28 3.67 -6.81 -3.67
N THR A 29 2.75 -5.87 -3.53
CA THR A 29 1.38 -6.09 -3.07
C THR A 29 0.40 -5.66 -4.17
N THR A 30 -0.90 -5.71 -3.90
CA THR A 30 -1.92 -5.29 -4.87
C THR A 30 -2.64 -4.04 -4.36
N ILE A 31 -3.11 -3.21 -5.29
CA ILE A 31 -3.92 -2.03 -4.97
C ILE A 31 -5.13 -2.45 -4.12
N GLU A 32 -5.80 -3.54 -4.49
CA GLU A 32 -6.94 -4.10 -3.74
C GLU A 32 -6.59 -4.43 -2.29
N LYS A 33 -5.42 -5.01 -2.03
CA LYS A 33 -4.97 -5.31 -0.66
C LYS A 33 -4.69 -4.04 0.13
N ILE A 34 -4.00 -3.07 -0.47
CA ILE A 34 -3.77 -1.77 0.18
C ILE A 34 -5.10 -1.11 0.51
N LYS A 35 -6.06 -1.14 -0.42
CA LYS A 35 -7.40 -0.57 -0.20
C LYS A 35 -8.16 -1.30 0.91
N ALA A 36 -8.14 -2.63 0.90
CA ALA A 36 -8.81 -3.43 1.92
C ALA A 36 -8.24 -3.16 3.33
N GLU A 37 -6.92 -3.08 3.47
CA GLU A 37 -6.28 -2.78 4.76
C GLU A 37 -6.56 -1.34 5.25
N ASN A 38 -6.71 -0.40 4.32
CA ASN A 38 -6.93 1.02 4.63
C ASN A 38 -8.39 1.48 4.53
N ASN A 39 -9.32 0.55 4.29
CA ASN A 39 -10.73 0.85 4.03
C ASN A 39 -10.94 1.95 2.97
N LEU A 40 -10.13 1.92 1.90
CA LEU A 40 -10.24 2.88 0.81
C LEU A 40 -11.27 2.41 -0.21
N GLU A 41 -12.26 3.26 -0.48
CA GLU A 41 -13.29 3.00 -1.49
C GLU A 41 -12.82 3.38 -2.91
N SER A 42 -11.81 4.26 -3.02
CA SER A 42 -11.27 4.73 -4.30
C SER A 42 -9.76 4.60 -4.36
N ASP A 43 -9.22 4.76 -5.57
CA ASP A 43 -7.77 4.76 -5.77
C ASP A 43 -7.12 6.12 -5.43
N THR A 44 -7.90 7.05 -4.87
CA THR A 44 -7.44 8.38 -4.48
C THR A 44 -6.75 8.33 -3.12
N ILE A 45 -5.50 8.81 -3.08
CA ILE A 45 -4.71 8.96 -1.86
C ILE A 45 -4.25 10.40 -1.72
N PHE A 46 -4.14 10.87 -0.48
CA PHE A 46 -3.74 12.23 -0.15
C PHE A 46 -2.32 12.26 0.41
N ILE A 47 -1.61 13.36 0.18
CA ILE A 47 -0.30 13.58 0.78
C ILE A 47 -0.46 13.63 2.31
N ASP A 48 0.53 13.10 3.05
CA ASP A 48 0.52 12.90 4.50
C ASP A 48 -0.51 11.88 5.01
N GLN A 49 -1.23 11.21 4.11
CA GLN A 49 -2.05 10.06 4.47
C GLN A 49 -1.16 8.89 4.88
N THR A 50 -1.46 8.26 6.01
CA THR A 50 -0.81 7.02 6.41
C THR A 50 -1.55 5.84 5.80
N LEU A 51 -0.83 5.00 5.06
CA LEU A 51 -1.33 3.78 4.46
C LEU A 51 -0.67 2.56 5.11
N ILE A 52 -1.48 1.59 5.49
CA ILE A 52 -1.09 0.26 5.93
C ILE A 52 -0.82 -0.59 4.69
N ILE A 53 0.43 -1.02 4.51
CA ILE A 53 0.84 -1.84 3.38
C ILE A 53 1.08 -3.28 3.86
N PRO A 54 0.34 -4.28 3.34
CA PRO A 54 0.44 -5.68 3.78
C PRO A 54 1.45 -6.53 3.01
#